data_AF-A0A7Y3N5E9-F1
#
_entry.id   AF-A0A7Y3N5E9-F1
#
_cell.length_a   1.000
_cell.length_b   1.000
_cell.length_c   1.000
_cell.angle_alpha   90.00
_cell.angle_beta   90.00
_cell.angle_gamma   90.00
#
_symmetry.space_group_name_H-M   'P 1'
#
loop_
_entity.id
_entity.type
_entity.pdbx_description
1 polymer ?
#
loop_
_entity_poly.entity_id
_entity_poly.type
_entity_poly.pdbx_seq_one_letter_code
_entity_poly.pdbx_strand_id
1 'polypeptide(L)'
;MKEKTPDLLSFEEAYSRLEQILESMNSGKLSLEQSLKLYEEADLLISSCNSKLQEAEQKIEILVKNRNGDLSLDENGKPLTEVFSGSQPSSTYKE
;
A
#
# COMPACT_ATOMS: atom_id res chain seq x y z
N MET A 1 -0.16 9.43 27.89
CA MET A 1 -0.82 9.66 26.58
C MET A 1 -0.47 8.45 25.74
N LYS A 2 -1.45 7.69 25.20
CA LYS A 2 -1.20 6.39 24.57
C LYS A 2 -0.49 6.59 23.23
N GLU A 3 0.80 6.24 23.16
CA GLU A 3 1.51 6.01 21.89
C GLU A 3 0.81 4.85 21.18
N LYS A 4 -0.04 5.17 20.21
CA LYS A 4 -0.75 4.17 19.39
C LYS A 4 0.25 3.75 18.31
N THR A 5 0.75 2.53 18.40
CA THR A 5 1.72 1.97 17.45
C THR A 5 1.14 1.99 16.03
N PRO A 6 1.93 2.40 15.01
CA PRO A 6 1.44 2.57 13.63
C PRO A 6 0.95 1.26 12.98
N ASP A 7 1.37 0.11 13.52
CA ASP A 7 0.99 -1.23 13.07
C ASP A 7 -0.49 -1.57 13.32
N LEU A 8 -1.14 -0.92 14.30
CA LEU A 8 -2.53 -1.23 14.71
C LEU A 8 -3.59 -0.27 14.15
N LEU A 9 -3.20 0.73 13.34
CA LEU A 9 -4.14 1.72 12.79
C LEU A 9 -4.93 1.12 11.64
N SER A 10 -6.24 1.36 11.53
CA SER A 10 -7.00 1.04 10.32
C SER A 10 -6.45 1.79 9.09
N PHE A 11 -6.80 1.36 7.86
CA PHE A 11 -6.35 2.04 6.64
C PHE A 11 -6.73 3.54 6.66
N GLU A 12 -7.99 3.84 6.98
CA GLU A 12 -8.50 5.22 7.08
C GLU A 12 -7.73 6.04 8.13
N GLU A 13 -7.42 5.45 9.29
CA GLU A 13 -6.65 6.13 10.34
C GLU A 13 -5.19 6.39 9.91
N ALA A 14 -4.55 5.41 9.27
CA ALA A 14 -3.19 5.55 8.77
C ALA A 14 -3.09 6.58 7.64
N TYR A 15 -4.08 6.59 6.75
CA TYR A 15 -4.19 7.57 5.67
C TYR A 15 -4.44 8.99 6.21
N SER A 16 -5.37 9.15 7.15
CA SER A 16 -5.61 10.44 7.80
C SER A 16 -4.37 10.96 8.53
N ARG A 17 -3.60 10.06 9.18
CA ARG A 17 -2.35 10.44 9.82
C ARG A 17 -1.30 10.92 8.81
N LEU A 18 -1.19 10.26 7.65
CA LEU A 18 -0.32 10.69 6.55
C LEU A 18 -0.68 12.11 6.07
N GLU A 19 -1.97 12.42 5.91
CA GLU A 19 -2.40 13.78 5.53
C GLU A 19 -1.97 14.83 6.57
N GLN A 20 -2.10 14.52 7.86
CA GLN A 20 -1.64 15.42 8.93
C GLN A 20 -0.12 15.63 8.91
N ILE A 21 0.64 14.57 8.60
CA ILE A 21 2.10 14.66 8.46
C ILE A 21 2.44 15.58 7.29
N LEU A 22 1.80 15.40 6.14
CA LEU A 22 2.00 16.24 4.96
C LEU A 22 1.67 17.71 5.24
N GLU A 23 0.56 17.99 5.93
CA GLU A 23 0.20 19.36 6.33
C GLU A 23 1.28 19.97 7.24
N SER A 24 1.77 19.18 8.21
CA SER A 24 2.83 19.61 9.12
C SER A 24 4.14 19.90 8.38
N MET A 25 4.55 19.04 7.45
CA MET A 25 5.75 19.23 6.63
C MET A 25 5.63 20.45 5.71
N ASN A 26 4.45 20.67 5.12
CA ASN A 26 4.20 21.81 4.23
C ASN A 26 4.07 23.15 4.97
N SER A 27 3.79 23.12 6.28
CA SER A 27 3.70 24.33 7.10
C SER A 27 5.03 25.11 7.21
N GLY A 28 6.17 24.43 6.93
CA GLY A 28 7.51 25.04 6.98
C GLY A 28 8.00 25.43 8.39
N LYS A 29 7.27 25.04 9.45
CA LYS A 29 7.58 25.41 10.84
C LYS A 29 8.36 24.34 11.61
N LEU A 30 8.71 23.24 10.95
CA LEU A 30 9.37 22.10 11.59
C LEU A 30 10.88 22.25 11.59
N SER A 31 11.52 21.85 12.68
CA SER A 31 12.97 21.66 12.70
C SER A 31 13.38 20.44 11.87
N LEU A 32 14.66 20.35 11.50
CA LEU A 32 15.21 19.21 10.76
C LEU A 32 14.93 17.87 11.46
N GLU A 33 15.15 17.82 12.78
CA GLU A 33 14.89 16.60 13.58
C GLU A 33 13.41 16.22 13.58
N GLN A 34 12.51 17.20 13.64
CA GLN A 34 11.07 16.94 13.57
C GLN A 34 10.66 16.42 12.20
N SER A 35 11.19 17.01 11.13
CA SER A 35 10.94 16.57 9.76
C SER A 35 11.42 15.15 9.52
N LEU A 36 12.58 14.77 10.08
CA LEU A 36 13.09 13.39 10.00
C LEU A 36 12.17 12.40 10.72
N LYS A 37 11.72 12.73 11.95
CA LYS A 37 10.78 11.86 12.69
C LYS A 37 9.46 11.67 11.96
N LEU A 38 8.91 12.74 11.39
CA LEU A 38 7.68 12.67 10.62
C LEU A 38 7.85 11.85 9.34
N TYR A 39 9.01 11.93 8.70
CA TYR A 39 9.31 11.11 7.54
C TYR A 39 9.37 9.62 7.89
N GLU A 40 10.06 9.25 8.98
CA GLU A 40 10.09 7.86 9.45
C GLU A 40 8.69 7.34 9.82
N GLU A 41 7.88 8.18 10.46
CA GLU A 41 6.48 7.85 10.76
C GLU A 41 5.67 7.64 9.47
N ALA A 42 5.84 8.52 8.48
CA ALA A 42 5.15 8.41 7.20
C ALA A 42 5.52 7.13 6.45
N ASP A 43 6.80 6.74 6.44
CA ASP A 43 7.28 5.50 5.81
C ASP A 43 6.58 4.26 6.39
N LEU A 44 6.49 4.18 7.71
CA LEU A 44 5.78 3.10 8.40
C LEU A 44 4.29 3.07 8.07
N LEU A 45 3.64 4.24 8.01
CA LEU A 45 2.22 4.35 7.68
C LEU A 45 1.96 3.92 6.22
N ILE A 46 2.81 4.33 5.29
CA ILE A 46 2.71 3.94 3.87
C ILE A 46 2.84 2.42 3.73
N SER A 47 3.81 1.81 4.42
CA SER A 47 4.01 0.36 4.43
C SER A 47 2.77 -0.37 4.96
N SER A 48 2.19 0.12 6.07
CA SER A 48 0.95 -0.43 6.66
C SER A 48 -0.25 -0.31 5.70
N CYS A 49 -0.42 0.85 5.05
CA CYS A 49 -1.47 1.06 4.05
C CYS A 49 -1.34 0.08 2.87
N ASN A 50 -0.13 -0.08 2.33
CA ASN A 50 0.12 -1.00 1.22
C ASN A 50 -0.18 -2.45 1.60
N SER A 51 0.22 -2.89 2.80
CA SER A 51 -0.07 -4.24 3.27
C SER A 51 -1.57 -4.51 3.36
N LYS A 52 -2.36 -3.53 3.82
CA LYS A 52 -3.82 -3.65 3.91
C LYS A 52 -4.51 -3.67 2.57
N LEU A 53 -4.05 -2.84 1.63
CA LEU A 53 -4.54 -2.85 0.26
C LEU A 53 -4.25 -4.18 -0.43
N GLN A 54 -3.05 -4.73 -0.23
CA GLN A 54 -2.68 -6.04 -0.75
C GLN A 54 -3.56 -7.16 -0.18
N GLU A 55 -3.84 -7.16 1.13
CA GLU A 55 -4.73 -8.15 1.73
C GLU A 55 -6.16 -8.06 1.16
N ALA A 56 -6.65 -6.83 0.95
CA ALA A 56 -7.96 -6.60 0.35
C ALA A 56 -8.01 -7.08 -1.11
N GLU A 57 -6.97 -6.80 -1.90
CA GLU A 57 -6.83 -7.27 -3.28
C GLU A 57 -6.86 -8.80 -3.36
N GLN A 58 -6.08 -9.48 -2.51
CA GLN A 58 -6.05 -10.94 -2.45
C GLN A 58 -7.43 -11.53 -2.10
N LYS A 59 -8.14 -10.94 -1.14
CA LYS A 59 -9.51 -11.37 -0.79
C LYS A 59 -10.47 -11.20 -1.96
N ILE A 60 -10.39 -10.10 -2.69
CA ILE A 60 -11.21 -9.86 -3.88
C ILE A 60 -10.87 -10.88 -4.97
N GLU A 61 -9.60 -11.14 -5.23
CA GLU A 61 -9.17 -12.12 -6.23
C GLU A 61 -9.74 -13.52 -5.93
N ILE A 62 -9.67 -13.95 -4.67
CA ILE A 62 -10.26 -15.22 -4.22
C ILE A 62 -11.78 -15.20 -4.46
N LEU A 63 -12.49 -14.14 -4.09
CA LEU A 63 -13.95 -14.06 -4.25
C LEU A 63 -14.38 -14.03 -5.74
N VAL A 64 -13.63 -13.34 -6.59
CA VAL A 64 -13.88 -13.30 -8.04
C VAL A 64 -13.65 -14.66 -8.69
N LYS A 65 -12.56 -15.37 -8.32
CA LYS A 65 -12.32 -16.76 -8.75
C LYS A 65 -13.47 -17.69 -8.36
N ASN A 66 -14.07 -17.49 -7.19
CA ASN A 66 -15.21 -18.29 -6.72
C ASN A 66 -16.55 -17.97 -7.42
N ARG A 67 -16.76 -16.74 -7.93
CA ARG A 67 -18.05 -16.33 -8.53
C ARG A 67 -18.28 -16.90 -9.93
N ASN A 68 -17.21 -17.31 -10.61
CA ASN A 68 -17.26 -18.02 -11.90
C ASN A 68 -16.88 -19.51 -11.78
N GLY A 69 -16.49 -19.97 -10.59
CA GLY A 69 -16.43 -21.38 -10.21
C GLY A 69 -15.18 -22.16 -10.63
N ASP A 70 -14.12 -21.52 -11.13
CA ASP A 70 -12.87 -22.22 -11.48
C ASP A 70 -11.63 -21.50 -10.96
N LEU A 71 -10.80 -22.27 -10.23
CA LEU A 71 -9.52 -21.84 -9.67
C LEU A 71 -8.41 -22.20 -10.67
N SER A 72 -7.95 -21.23 -11.45
CA SER A 72 -6.70 -21.41 -12.21
C SER A 72 -5.52 -21.35 -11.23
N LEU A 73 -4.96 -22.52 -10.94
CA LEU A 73 -3.76 -22.71 -10.13
C LEU A 73 -2.57 -23.04 -11.03
N ASP A 74 -1.40 -22.51 -10.67
CA ASP A 74 -0.11 -22.93 -11.19
C ASP A 74 0.24 -24.35 -10.69
N GLU A 75 1.24 -25.00 -11.30
CA GLU A 75 1.71 -26.35 -10.96
C GLU A 75 2.11 -26.52 -9.48
N ASN A 76 2.35 -25.41 -8.76
CA ASN A 76 2.66 -25.39 -7.33
C ASN A 76 1.43 -25.10 -6.45
N GLY A 77 0.21 -25.15 -7.00
CA GLY A 77 -1.03 -24.89 -6.25
C GLY A 77 -1.21 -23.43 -5.84
N LYS A 78 -0.43 -22.52 -6.43
CA LYS A 78 -0.57 -21.08 -6.21
C LYS A 78 -1.62 -20.53 -7.18
N PRO A 79 -2.51 -19.61 -6.77
CA PRO A 79 -3.36 -18.89 -7.72
C PRO A 79 -2.51 -18.33 -8.86
N LEU A 80 -2.91 -18.56 -10.12
CA LEU A 80 -2.33 -17.85 -11.24
C LEU A 80 -2.61 -16.37 -11.02
N THR A 81 -1.58 -15.65 -10.59
CA THR A 81 -1.56 -14.19 -10.50
C THR A 81 -0.76 -13.73 -11.71
N GLU A 82 -1.41 -13.04 -12.66
CA GLU A 82 -0.62 -12.28 -13.64
C GLU A 82 0.09 -11.18 -12.86
N VAL A 83 1.42 -11.14 -12.97
CA VAL A 83 2.21 -10.05 -12.40
C VAL A 83 1.76 -8.80 -13.13
N PHE A 84 1.04 -7.90 -12.46
CA PHE A 84 0.73 -6.59 -13.02
C PHE A 84 2.04 -5.80 -13.17
N SER A 85 2.72 -6.01 -14.30
CA SER A 85 3.94 -5.31 -14.65
C SER A 85 3.57 -3.89 -15.07
N GLY A 86 3.41 -3.01 -14.08
CA GLY A 86 3.31 -1.56 -14.27
C GLY A 86 4.61 -0.90 -14.75
N SER A 87 5.47 -1.62 -15.50
CA SER A 87 6.72 -1.10 -16.05
C SER A 87 7.07 -1.80 -17.37
N GLN A 88 6.37 -1.48 -18.45
CA GLN A 88 6.99 -1.46 -19.77
C GLN A 88 7.37 -0.01 -20.07
N PRO A 89 8.67 0.39 -20.05
CA PRO A 89 9.07 1.51 -20.89
C PRO A 89 8.79 1.08 -22.33
N SER A 90 7.79 1.74 -22.91
CA SER A 90 7.48 1.73 -24.34
C SER A 90 8.76 1.77 -25.16
N SER A 91 9.10 0.68 -25.83
CA SER A 91 9.91 0.73 -27.04
C SER A 91 9.45 -0.35 -27.98
N THR A 92 8.43 -0.03 -28.77
CA THR A 92 8.31 -0.40 -30.19
C THR A 92 7.21 0.45 -30.82
N TYR A 93 7.55 1.68 -31.21
CA TYR A 93 6.85 2.29 -32.33
C TYR A 93 7.38 1.61 -33.59
N LYS A 94 6.45 0.99 -34.29
CA LYS A 94 6.62 0.22 -35.51
C LYS A 94 6.53 1.18 -36.70
N GLU A 95 7.53 1.18 -37.57
CA GLU A 95 7.35 1.33 -39.02
C GLU A 95 7.74 0.01 -39.67
#